data_AF-A0A5J4F4F9-F1
#
_entry.id   AF-A0A5J4F4F9-F1
#
_cell.length_a   1.000
_cell.length_b   1.000
_cell.length_c   1.000
_cell.angle_alpha   90.00
_cell.angle_beta   90.00
_cell.angle_gamma   90.00
#
_symmetry.space_group_name_H-M   'P 1'
#
loop_
_entity.id
_entity.type
_entity.pdbx_description
1 polymer ?
#
loop_
_entity_poly.entity_id
_entity_poly.type
_entity_poly.pdbx_seq_one_letter_code
_entity_poly.pdbx_strand_id
1 'polypeptide(L)'
;MAETGYKQVVTPYNDDPFIGHLATPISASGFTKAFIGNLPAYRPGLAPILRGLEVGMAHGYFLGGPWVVLGPLRDSEYANLGGLIPALAMVLLATGCLASYGLVSFQGKAASGDPLKSSEGWSQFAAGFFIGGMGGAFVAYFLLENLGVVDGIMRGVFNQ
;
A
#
# COMPACT_ATOMS: atom_id res chain seq x y z
N MET A 1 -9.30 31.28 -32.49
CA MET A 1 -8.70 30.04 -33.03
C MET A 1 -9.82 29.06 -33.21
N ALA A 2 -9.96 28.46 -34.40
CA ALA A 2 -11.07 27.55 -34.69
C ALA A 2 -10.97 26.32 -33.77
N GLU A 3 -12.03 26.03 -33.03
CA GLU A 3 -12.15 24.75 -32.34
C GLU A 3 -12.09 23.65 -33.40
N THR A 4 -11.07 22.80 -33.28
CA THR A 4 -10.99 21.58 -34.08
C THR A 4 -12.26 20.77 -33.78
N GLY A 5 -13.06 20.43 -34.78
CA GLY A 5 -14.32 19.67 -34.63
C GLY A 5 -14.17 18.23 -34.12
N TYR A 6 -13.04 17.90 -33.50
CA TYR A 6 -12.73 16.61 -32.90
C TYR A 6 -12.82 16.69 -31.38
N LYS A 7 -13.48 15.70 -30.76
CA LYS A 7 -13.54 15.58 -29.30
C LYS A 7 -12.14 15.36 -28.74
N GLN A 8 -11.63 16.35 -28.01
CA GLN A 8 -10.32 16.28 -27.36
C GLN A 8 -10.39 15.32 -26.16
N VAL A 9 -9.38 14.45 -26.03
CA VAL A 9 -9.24 13.52 -24.89
C VAL A 9 -8.44 14.11 -23.74
N VAL A 10 -7.81 15.27 -23.96
CA VAL A 10 -7.14 16.07 -22.94
C VAL A 10 -7.88 17.38 -22.80
N THR A 11 -8.34 17.67 -21.59
CA THR A 11 -9.10 18.89 -21.25
C THR A 11 -8.53 19.54 -19.99
N PRO A 12 -8.90 20.80 -19.69
CA PRO A 12 -8.62 21.39 -18.39
C PRO A 12 -9.11 20.48 -17.24
N TYR A 13 -8.32 20.35 -16.18
CA TYR A 13 -8.71 19.53 -15.05
C TYR A 13 -9.88 20.17 -14.29
N ASN A 14 -10.93 19.38 -14.00
CA ASN A 14 -12.19 19.86 -13.42
C ASN A 14 -12.82 21.05 -14.18
N ASP A 15 -12.62 21.10 -15.50
CA ASP A 15 -13.15 22.14 -16.39
C ASP A 15 -12.65 23.57 -16.06
N ASP A 16 -11.56 23.69 -15.28
CA ASP A 16 -10.93 24.97 -14.94
C ASP A 16 -9.53 25.09 -15.59
N PRO A 17 -9.34 26.01 -16.56
CA PRO A 17 -8.08 26.18 -17.27
C PRO A 17 -6.99 26.90 -16.45
N PHE A 18 -7.32 27.44 -15.27
CA PHE A 18 -6.36 28.13 -14.40
C PHE A 18 -5.76 27.20 -13.34
N ILE A 19 -6.29 25.99 -13.18
CA ILE A 19 -5.69 24.95 -12.35
C ILE A 19 -4.46 24.40 -13.08
N GLY A 20 -3.33 24.31 -12.37
CA GLY A 20 -2.08 23.72 -12.87
C GLY A 20 -2.14 22.19 -13.05
N HIS A 21 -3.20 21.64 -13.65
CA HIS A 21 -3.40 20.23 -13.92
C HIS A 21 -4.25 20.04 -15.20
N LEU A 22 -3.95 18.98 -15.97
CA LEU A 22 -4.77 18.52 -17.09
C LEU A 22 -5.56 17.24 -16.78
N ALA A 23 -6.81 17.16 -17.25
CA ALA A 23 -7.57 15.93 -17.32
C ALA A 23 -7.13 15.13 -18.54
N THR A 24 -6.50 13.98 -18.31
CA THR A 24 -5.98 13.08 -19.35
C THR A 24 -6.55 11.67 -19.15
N PRO A 25 -6.40 10.75 -20.14
CA PRO A 25 -6.79 9.35 -19.95
C PRO A 25 -6.10 8.65 -18.77
N ILE A 26 -4.93 9.12 -18.34
CA ILE A 26 -4.23 8.59 -17.17
C ILE A 26 -4.75 9.25 -15.89
N SER A 27 -4.79 10.58 -15.83
CA SER A 27 -5.12 11.31 -14.60
C SER A 27 -6.61 11.35 -14.24
N ALA A 28 -7.50 11.31 -15.24
CA ALA A 28 -8.92 11.63 -15.04
C ALA A 28 -9.91 10.70 -15.76
N SER A 29 -9.46 9.58 -16.33
CA SER A 29 -10.38 8.58 -16.90
C SER A 29 -11.27 7.94 -15.83
N GLY A 30 -12.44 7.44 -16.25
CA GLY A 30 -13.37 6.74 -15.35
C GLY A 30 -12.72 5.53 -14.66
N PHE A 31 -11.89 4.78 -15.39
CA PHE A 31 -11.14 3.64 -14.84
C PHE A 31 -10.16 4.08 -13.74
N THR A 32 -9.26 5.03 -14.01
CA THR A 32 -8.28 5.45 -12.99
C THR A 32 -8.97 6.02 -11.76
N LYS A 33 -10.00 6.86 -11.95
CA LYS A 33 -10.77 7.42 -10.83
C LYS A 33 -11.43 6.33 -9.99
N ALA A 34 -12.04 5.32 -10.61
CA ALA A 34 -12.65 4.21 -9.91
C ALA A 34 -11.62 3.33 -9.21
N PHE A 35 -10.51 3.00 -9.87
CA PHE A 35 -9.45 2.17 -9.29
C PHE A 35 -8.79 2.86 -8.09
N ILE A 36 -8.25 4.07 -8.30
CA ILE A 36 -7.56 4.84 -7.25
C ILE A 36 -8.52 5.22 -6.12
N GLY A 37 -9.74 5.63 -6.45
CA GLY A 37 -10.76 6.00 -5.45
C GLY A 37 -11.21 4.83 -4.56
N ASN A 38 -11.02 3.58 -5.00
CA ASN A 38 -11.35 2.39 -4.21
C ASN A 38 -10.13 1.70 -3.56
N LEU A 39 -8.91 2.22 -3.77
CA LEU A 39 -7.76 1.80 -2.98
C LEU A 39 -7.96 2.13 -1.50
N PRO A 40 -7.40 1.34 -0.57
CA PRO A 40 -7.64 1.51 0.86
C PRO A 40 -7.30 2.92 1.38
N ALA A 41 -6.35 3.62 0.76
CA ALA A 41 -6.02 5.00 1.11
C ALA A 41 -7.19 5.98 0.90
N TYR A 42 -8.03 5.76 -0.12
CA TYR A 42 -9.08 6.69 -0.56
C TYR A 42 -10.50 6.13 -0.46
N ARG A 43 -10.65 4.82 -0.20
CA ARG A 43 -11.95 4.14 -0.18
C ARG A 43 -12.89 4.81 0.82
N PRO A 44 -14.07 5.28 0.37
CA PRO A 44 -15.01 5.98 1.24
C PRO A 44 -15.56 5.03 2.31
N GLY A 45 -15.82 5.56 3.51
CA GLY A 45 -16.40 4.80 4.63
C GLY A 45 -15.43 3.91 5.41
N LEU A 46 -14.15 3.79 5.01
CA LEU A 46 -13.16 3.06 5.80
C LEU A 46 -12.62 3.90 6.97
N ALA A 47 -12.61 3.30 8.15
CA ALA A 47 -11.90 3.81 9.32
C ALA A 47 -10.37 3.83 9.07
N PRO A 48 -9.63 4.84 9.58
CA PRO A 48 -8.19 4.96 9.30
C PRO A 48 -7.35 3.73 9.66
N ILE A 49 -7.69 3.02 10.75
CA ILE A 49 -7.00 1.79 11.14
C ILE A 49 -7.14 0.67 10.10
N LEU A 50 -8.30 0.51 9.48
CA LEU A 50 -8.52 -0.51 8.44
C LEU A 50 -7.78 -0.15 7.16
N ARG A 51 -7.72 1.14 6.81
CA ARG A 51 -6.90 1.63 5.70
C ARG A 51 -5.43 1.27 5.94
N GLY A 52 -4.93 1.57 7.14
CA GLY A 52 -3.57 1.22 7.56
C GLY A 52 -3.32 -0.28 7.47
N LEU A 53 -4.25 -1.11 7.95
CA LEU A 53 -4.14 -2.56 7.94
C LEU A 53 -4.01 -3.12 6.53
N GLU A 54 -4.90 -2.75 5.60
CA GLU A 54 -4.89 -3.25 4.21
C GLU A 54 -3.62 -2.79 3.49
N VAL A 55 -3.18 -1.53 3.69
CA VAL A 55 -1.91 -1.02 3.16
C VAL A 55 -0.73 -1.80 3.74
N GLY A 56 -0.70 -1.99 5.06
CA GLY A 56 0.36 -2.73 5.75
C GLY A 56 0.46 -4.17 5.24
N MET A 57 -0.65 -4.91 5.17
CA MET A 57 -0.69 -6.28 4.68
C MET A 57 -0.10 -6.40 3.27
N ALA A 58 -0.51 -5.52 2.36
CA ALA A 58 0.01 -5.53 0.99
C ALA A 58 1.52 -5.27 0.96
N HIS A 59 2.01 -4.25 1.68
CA HIS A 59 3.43 -3.88 1.65
C HIS A 59 4.30 -4.90 2.37
N GLY A 60 3.92 -5.34 3.57
CA GLY A 60 4.66 -6.35 4.32
C GLY A 60 4.84 -7.64 3.54
N TYR A 61 3.81 -8.08 2.82
CA TYR A 61 3.82 -9.33 2.07
C TYR A 61 4.88 -9.36 0.96
N PHE A 62 5.01 -8.30 0.15
CA PHE A 62 5.99 -8.30 -0.95
C PHE A 62 7.39 -7.87 -0.51
N LEU A 63 7.52 -7.14 0.60
CA LEU A 63 8.80 -6.54 1.00
C LEU A 63 9.91 -7.58 1.17
N GLY A 64 9.62 -8.76 1.72
CA GLY A 64 10.65 -9.79 1.92
C GLY A 64 11.23 -10.40 0.63
N GLY A 65 10.44 -10.41 -0.46
CA GLY A 65 10.77 -11.13 -1.70
C GLY A 65 12.14 -10.79 -2.32
N PRO A 66 12.48 -9.50 -2.53
CA PRO A 66 13.79 -9.11 -3.05
C PRO A 66 14.97 -9.65 -2.24
N TRP A 67 14.87 -9.68 -0.90
CA TRP A 67 15.95 -10.20 -0.06
C TRP A 67 16.06 -11.72 -0.08
N VAL A 68 14.94 -12.44 -0.22
CA VAL A 68 14.97 -13.90 -0.40
C VAL A 68 15.70 -14.27 -1.69
N VAL A 69 15.42 -13.56 -2.79
CA VAL A 69 15.93 -13.93 -4.12
C VAL A 69 17.29 -13.31 -4.43
N LEU A 70 17.54 -12.07 -4.01
CA LEU A 70 18.73 -11.29 -4.39
C LEU A 70 19.60 -10.90 -3.18
N GLY A 71 19.16 -11.19 -1.96
CA GLY A 71 19.90 -10.84 -0.75
C GLY A 71 21.17 -11.68 -0.55
N PRO A 72 22.02 -11.30 0.43
CA PRO A 72 23.27 -11.99 0.69
C PRO A 72 23.07 -13.43 1.20
N LEU A 73 21.91 -13.74 1.76
CA LEU A 73 21.55 -15.07 2.27
C LEU A 73 20.84 -15.96 1.24
N ARG A 74 20.66 -15.49 0.00
CA ARG A 74 19.92 -16.22 -1.06
C ARG A 74 20.46 -17.61 -1.37
N ASP A 75 21.77 -17.82 -1.20
CA ASP A 75 22.45 -19.09 -1.45
C ASP A 75 22.64 -19.93 -0.16
N SER A 76 21.97 -19.56 0.93
CA SER A 76 22.05 -20.24 2.23
C SER A 76 20.74 -20.93 2.59
N GLU A 77 20.78 -21.84 3.57
CA GLU A 77 19.58 -22.47 4.15
C GLU A 77 18.65 -21.46 4.88
N TYR A 78 19.13 -20.25 5.14
CA TYR A 78 18.39 -19.19 5.84
C TYR A 78 17.85 -18.11 4.89
N ALA A 79 17.73 -18.37 3.59
CA ALA A 79 17.28 -17.37 2.60
C ALA A 79 15.93 -16.72 2.96
N ASN A 80 14.95 -17.52 3.38
CA ASN A 80 13.62 -17.03 3.80
C ASN A 80 13.71 -16.13 5.03
N LEU A 81 14.48 -16.54 6.04
CA LEU A 81 14.72 -15.75 7.24
C LEU A 81 15.48 -14.44 6.92
N GLY A 82 16.43 -14.52 5.99
CA GLY A 82 17.15 -13.39 5.42
C GLY A 82 16.27 -12.42 4.64
N GLY A 83 15.08 -12.85 4.19
CA GLY A 83 14.05 -11.98 3.65
C GLY A 83 13.12 -11.39 4.70
N LEU A 84 12.75 -12.19 5.70
CA LEU A 84 11.85 -11.77 6.78
C LEU A 84 12.46 -10.62 7.60
N ILE A 85 13.70 -10.77 8.10
CA ILE A 85 14.30 -9.79 9.01
C ILE A 85 14.37 -8.39 8.41
N PRO A 86 14.88 -8.19 7.17
CA PRO A 86 14.86 -6.88 6.52
C PRO A 86 13.46 -6.35 6.28
N ALA A 87 12.49 -7.19 5.92
CA ALA A 87 11.10 -6.76 5.75
C ALA A 87 10.51 -6.22 7.06
N LEU A 88 10.71 -6.91 8.18
CA LEU A 88 10.28 -6.44 9.51
C LEU A 88 10.98 -5.12 9.89
N ALA A 89 12.29 -5.01 9.64
CA ALA A 89 13.05 -3.78 9.89
C ALA A 89 12.53 -2.60 9.06
N MET A 90 12.22 -2.83 7.79
CA MET A 90 11.65 -1.81 6.90
C MET A 90 10.25 -1.37 7.34
N VAL A 91 9.39 -2.30 7.73
CA VAL A 91 8.07 -1.99 8.29
C VAL A 91 8.22 -1.14 9.56
N LEU A 92 9.13 -1.51 10.48
CA LEU A 92 9.38 -0.76 11.71
C LEU A 92 9.84 0.68 11.42
N LEU A 93 10.80 0.86 10.50
CA LEU A 93 11.30 2.17 10.09
C LEU A 93 10.19 3.00 9.44
N ALA A 94 9.40 2.41 8.53
CA ALA A 94 8.29 3.08 7.88
C ALA A 94 7.19 3.50 8.88
N THR A 95 6.87 2.64 9.85
CA THR A 95 5.96 2.99 10.96
C THR A 95 6.49 4.16 11.77
N GLY A 96 7.79 4.18 12.08
CA GLY A 96 8.45 5.32 12.73
C GLY A 96 8.28 6.62 11.92
N CYS A 97 8.56 6.58 10.62
CA CYS A 97 8.36 7.72 9.72
C CYS A 97 6.90 8.19 9.68
N LEU A 98 5.93 7.25 9.60
CA LEU A 98 4.50 7.58 9.63
C LEU A 98 4.10 8.24 10.94
N ALA A 99 4.57 7.71 12.08
CA ALA A 99 4.30 8.30 13.39
C ALA A 99 4.88 9.71 13.51
N SER A 100 6.15 9.91 13.11
CA SER A 100 6.78 11.23 13.10
C SER A 100 6.04 12.22 12.21
N TYR A 101 5.60 11.81 11.01
CA TYR A 101 4.80 12.65 10.13
C TYR A 101 3.49 13.09 10.79
N GLY A 102 2.79 12.17 11.45
CA GLY A 102 1.55 12.48 12.17
C GLY A 102 1.74 13.50 13.30
N LEU A 103 2.85 13.39 14.03
CA LEU A 103 3.18 14.28 15.14
C LEU A 103 3.47 15.72 14.70
N VAL A 104 4.11 15.92 13.54
CA VAL A 104 4.50 17.26 13.07
C VAL A 104 3.47 17.90 12.14
N SER A 105 2.70 17.10 11.40
CA SER A 105 1.79 17.63 10.36
C SER A 105 0.43 18.06 10.92
N PHE A 106 0.02 17.56 12.09
CA PHE A 106 -1.33 17.75 12.64
C PHE A 106 -1.35 18.46 14.00
N GLN A 107 -0.43 19.41 14.23
CA GLN A 107 -0.32 20.17 15.49
C GLN A 107 -1.45 21.21 15.74
N GLY A 108 -2.45 21.29 14.85
CA GLY A 108 -3.54 22.27 14.87
C GLY A 108 -4.94 21.66 14.80
N LYS A 109 -5.97 22.48 14.54
CA LYS A 109 -7.35 21.98 14.37
C LYS A 109 -7.42 21.00 13.20
N ALA A 110 -8.03 19.84 13.45
CA ALA A 110 -8.25 18.82 12.42
C ALA A 110 -8.96 19.41 11.19
N ALA A 111 -8.47 19.05 9.99
CA ALA A 111 -9.11 19.45 8.76
C ALA A 111 -10.49 18.79 8.67
N SER A 112 -11.56 19.58 8.59
CA SER A 112 -12.93 19.06 8.52
C SER A 112 -13.14 18.33 7.20
N GLY A 113 -13.38 17.01 7.24
CA GLY A 113 -13.88 16.23 6.10
C GLY A 113 -13.25 14.85 5.92
N ASP A 114 -11.97 14.67 6.28
CA ASP A 114 -11.28 13.37 6.15
C ASP A 114 -10.68 12.94 7.49
N PRO A 115 -11.15 11.84 8.10
CA PRO A 115 -10.62 11.31 9.34
C PRO A 115 -9.09 11.10 9.31
N LEU A 116 -8.52 10.78 8.15
CA LEU A 116 -7.09 10.55 7.99
C LEU A 116 -6.26 11.85 8.15
N LYS A 117 -6.85 13.02 7.93
CA LYS A 117 -6.20 14.33 8.07
C LYS A 117 -6.32 14.90 9.50
N SER A 118 -6.19 14.03 10.48
CA SER A 118 -6.17 14.34 11.91
C SER A 118 -5.05 13.55 12.59
N SER A 119 -4.52 14.06 13.71
CA SER A 119 -3.48 13.37 14.47
C SER A 119 -3.94 11.98 14.94
N GLU A 120 -5.18 11.88 15.41
CA GLU A 120 -5.80 10.63 15.86
C GLU A 120 -6.04 9.65 14.72
N GLY A 121 -6.61 10.09 13.60
CA GLY A 121 -6.80 9.20 12.45
C GLY A 121 -5.48 8.73 11.85
N TRP A 122 -4.47 9.60 11.83
CA TRP A 122 -3.15 9.24 11.33
C TRP A 122 -2.42 8.26 12.27
N SER A 123 -2.55 8.41 13.59
CA SER A 123 -1.98 7.45 14.55
C SER A 123 -2.63 6.07 14.39
N GLN A 124 -3.95 6.01 14.20
CA GLN A 124 -4.68 4.78 13.90
C GLN A 124 -4.23 4.13 12.58
N PHE A 125 -4.01 4.94 11.54
CA PHE A 125 -3.45 4.47 10.28
C PHE A 125 -2.05 3.86 10.46
N ALA A 126 -1.16 4.54 11.19
CA ALA A 126 0.19 4.04 11.47
C ALA A 126 0.17 2.73 12.27
N ALA A 127 -0.73 2.60 13.25
CA ALA A 127 -0.93 1.38 14.02
C ALA A 127 -1.43 0.22 13.13
N GLY A 128 -2.42 0.48 12.27
CA GLY A 128 -2.90 -0.49 11.29
C GLY A 128 -1.80 -0.94 10.33
N PHE A 129 -1.02 0.01 9.80
CA PHE A 129 0.11 -0.27 8.92
C PHE A 129 1.16 -1.16 9.57
N PHE A 130 1.51 -0.89 10.83
CA PHE A 130 2.45 -1.71 11.59
C PHE A 130 1.96 -3.15 11.74
N ILE A 131 0.72 -3.34 12.23
CA ILE A 131 0.14 -4.68 12.46
C ILE A 131 0.03 -5.43 11.13
N GLY A 132 -0.52 -4.78 10.10
CA GLY A 132 -0.66 -5.38 8.78
C GLY A 132 0.69 -5.69 8.13
N GLY A 133 1.67 -4.80 8.26
CA GLY A 133 3.00 -4.96 7.70
C GLY A 133 3.77 -6.11 8.33
N MET A 134 3.79 -6.19 9.66
CA MET A 134 4.43 -7.29 10.37
C MET A 134 3.74 -8.63 10.06
N GLY A 135 2.40 -8.66 10.08
CA GLY A 135 1.62 -9.85 9.74
C GLY A 135 1.81 -10.31 8.30
N GLY A 136 1.77 -9.38 7.33
CA GLY A 136 1.97 -9.67 5.91
C GLY A 136 3.36 -10.24 5.63
N ALA A 137 4.40 -9.65 6.23
CA ALA A 137 5.78 -10.15 6.10
C ALA A 137 5.93 -11.55 6.68
N PHE A 138 5.33 -11.80 7.86
CA PHE A 138 5.39 -13.11 8.50
C PHE A 138 4.61 -14.18 7.74
N VAL A 139 3.44 -13.85 7.18
CA VAL A 139 2.66 -14.77 6.32
C VAL A 139 3.44 -15.12 5.05
N ALA A 140 4.06 -14.14 4.39
CA ALA A 140 4.89 -14.40 3.22
C ALA A 140 6.07 -15.34 3.54
N TYR A 141 6.78 -15.06 4.64
CA TYR A 141 7.83 -15.94 5.16
C TYR A 141 7.31 -17.35 5.43
N PHE A 142 6.18 -17.48 6.15
CA PHE A 142 5.62 -18.77 6.52
C PHE A 142 5.21 -19.60 5.30
N LEU A 143 4.64 -18.96 4.27
CA LEU A 143 4.30 -19.61 3.00
C LEU A 143 5.54 -20.09 2.25
N LEU A 144 6.62 -19.29 2.23
CA LEU A 144 7.88 -19.68 1.60
C LEU A 144 8.58 -20.81 2.35
N GLU A 145 8.55 -20.79 3.68
CA GLU A 145 9.14 -21.84 4.52
C GLU A 145 8.41 -23.18 4.36
N ASN A 146 7.09 -23.13 4.16
CA ASN A 146 6.25 -24.31 3.97
C ASN A 146 5.86 -24.55 2.51
N LEU A 147 6.65 -24.04 1.55
CA LEU A 147 6.29 -24.05 0.13
C LEU A 147 6.07 -25.47 -0.41
N GLY A 148 6.80 -26.46 0.10
CA GLY A 148 6.60 -27.87 -0.28
C GLY A 148 5.22 -28.40 0.12
N VAL A 149 4.70 -28.00 1.28
CA VAL A 149 3.33 -28.37 1.71
C VAL A 149 2.30 -27.64 0.85
N VAL A 150 2.53 -26.35 0.57
CA VAL A 150 1.66 -25.55 -0.31
C VAL A 150 1.60 -26.17 -1.72
N ASP A 151 2.73 -26.55 -2.31
CA ASP A 151 2.79 -27.23 -3.61
C ASP A 151 2.05 -28.58 -3.58
N GLY A 152 2.22 -29.36 -2.52
CA GLY A 152 1.51 -30.63 -2.32
C GLY A 152 -0.02 -30.45 -2.22
N ILE A 153 -0.50 -29.41 -1.54
CA ILE A 153 -1.92 -29.06 -1.47
C ILE A 153 -2.44 -28.70 -2.86
N MET A 154 -1.73 -27.84 -3.59
CA MET A 154 -2.16 -27.35 -4.91
C MET A 154 -2.15 -28.45 -5.98
N ARG A 155 -1.29 -29.46 -5.83
CA ARG A 155 -1.22 -30.64 -6.71
C ARG A 155 -2.08 -31.82 -6.26
N GLY A 156 -2.73 -31.74 -5.10
CA GLY A 156 -3.57 -32.81 -4.56
C GLY A 156 -2.79 -34.06 -4.11
N VAL A 157 -1.50 -33.91 -3.75
CA VAL A 157 -0.61 -35.02 -3.36
C VAL A 157 -1.10 -35.72 -2.08
N PHE A 158 -1.84 -35.01 -1.22
CA PHE A 158 -2.34 -35.51 0.05
C PHE A 158 -3.72 -36.21 -0.03
N ASN A 159 -4.31 -36.33 -1.22
CA ASN A 159 -5.64 -36.95 -1.41
C ASN A 159 -5.57 -38.47 -1.69
N GLN A 160 -4.46 -39.12 -1.31
CA GLN A 160 -4.29 -40.58 -1.43
C GLN A 160 -4.92 -41.32 -0.25
#